data_AF-A0A497TXC3-F1
#
_entry.id   AF-A0A497TXC3-F1
#
_cell.length_a   1.000
_cell.length_b   1.000
_cell.length_c   1.000
_cell.angle_alpha   90.00
_cell.angle_beta   90.00
_cell.angle_gamma   90.00
#
_symmetry.space_group_name_H-M   'P 1'
#
loop_
_entity.id
_entity.type
_entity.pdbx_description
1 polymer ?
#
loop_
_entity_poly.entity_id
_entity_poly.type
_entity_poly.pdbx_seq_one_letter_code
_entity_poly.pdbx_strand_id
1 'polypeptide(L)'
;MNNTIIKAGESGRIHRKWTVQKFAPGVYEAGGKPYEVIEEEGNLLLNEGIQLLEDLLIGAGGTAYNNANARLGVGDSSAAEVATQTDLQGTSKTYKAMDTGYPSRAAQTITWQSVFADAEANHAWAEVTLSNAADGSGVNLNRKVQDLGTKATGTWTLQLALTFS
;
A
#
# COMPACT_ATOMS: atom_id res chain seq x y z
N MET A 1 -48.21 -13.38 17.26
CA MET A 1 -47.25 -13.63 16.18
C MET A 1 -46.04 -12.75 16.43
N ASN A 2 -44.93 -13.31 16.91
CA ASN A 2 -43.71 -12.54 17.16
C ASN A 2 -42.93 -12.43 15.85
N ASN A 3 -42.94 -11.24 15.26
CA ASN A 3 -42.17 -10.93 14.07
C ASN A 3 -40.73 -10.61 14.50
N THR A 4 -39.86 -11.62 14.50
CA THR A 4 -38.42 -11.41 14.73
C THR A 4 -37.86 -10.64 13.55
N ILE A 5 -37.69 -9.32 13.70
CA ILE A 5 -36.94 -8.50 12.76
C ILE A 5 -35.48 -8.91 12.87
N ILE A 6 -35.00 -9.70 11.91
CA ILE A 6 -33.57 -9.90 11.71
C ILE A 6 -33.03 -8.57 11.18
N LYS A 7 -32.56 -7.69 12.08
CA LYS A 7 -31.70 -6.58 11.66
C LYS A 7 -30.41 -7.23 11.16
N ALA A 8 -30.17 -7.20 9.85
CA ALA A 8 -28.81 -7.39 9.35
C ALA A 8 -27.92 -6.42 10.12
N GLY A 9 -26.95 -6.93 10.88
CA GLY A 9 -26.02 -6.07 11.60
C GLY A 9 -25.25 -5.23 10.59
N GLU A 10 -25.31 -3.91 10.71
CA GLU A 10 -24.51 -3.02 9.88
C GLU A 10 -23.02 -3.31 10.16
N SER A 11 -22.25 -3.54 9.11
CA SER A 11 -20.79 -3.69 9.22
C SER A 11 -20.13 -3.03 8.02
N GLY A 12 -19.13 -2.19 8.26
CA GLY A 12 -18.20 -1.74 7.23
C GLY A 12 -16.94 -2.60 7.25
N ARG A 13 -16.48 -3.05 6.08
CA ARG A 13 -15.22 -3.77 5.90
C ARG A 13 -14.29 -2.97 5.02
N ILE A 14 -12.99 -3.06 5.33
CA ILE A 14 -11.94 -2.53 4.48
C ILE A 14 -11.20 -3.71 3.88
N HIS A 15 -11.29 -3.89 2.57
CA HIS A 15 -10.53 -4.88 1.81
C HIS A 15 -9.25 -4.24 1.28
N ARG A 16 -8.11 -4.88 1.55
CA ARG A 16 -6.79 -4.43 1.15
C ARG A 16 -6.20 -5.49 0.22
N LYS A 17 -5.82 -5.09 -0.99
CA LYS A 17 -5.14 -5.96 -1.95
C LYS A 17 -3.86 -5.29 -2.42
N TRP A 18 -2.74 -5.98 -2.22
CA TRP A 18 -1.46 -5.63 -2.79
C TRP A 18 -1.23 -6.41 -4.07
N THR A 19 -0.70 -5.76 -5.08
CA THR A 19 -0.26 -6.40 -6.31
C THR A 19 1.16 -5.96 -6.62
N VAL A 20 2.04 -6.92 -6.86
CA VAL A 20 3.39 -6.70 -7.38
C VAL A 20 3.49 -7.32 -8.76
N GLN A 21 4.00 -6.57 -9.73
CA GLN A 21 4.33 -7.11 -11.04
C GLN A 21 5.82 -6.91 -11.30
N LYS A 22 6.49 -7.97 -11.73
CA LYS A 22 7.94 -7.97 -11.94
C LYS A 22 8.28 -8.12 -13.41
N PHE A 23 9.10 -7.22 -13.92
CA PHE A 23 9.48 -7.14 -15.33
C PHE A 23 10.99 -7.28 -15.45
N ALA A 24 11.45 -7.97 -16.51
CA ALA A 24 12.86 -7.98 -16.84
C ALA A 24 13.28 -6.58 -17.35
N PRO A 25 14.59 -6.25 -17.38
CA PRO A 25 15.07 -4.95 -17.84
C PRO A 25 14.51 -4.56 -19.20
N GLY A 26 13.95 -3.36 -19.31
CA GLY A 26 13.39 -2.80 -20.55
C GLY A 26 12.01 -3.35 -20.96
N VAL A 27 11.51 -4.40 -20.29
CA VAL A 27 10.23 -5.04 -20.68
C VAL A 27 9.03 -4.17 -20.31
N TYR A 28 9.05 -3.53 -19.16
CA TYR A 28 7.95 -2.65 -18.73
C TYR A 28 7.81 -1.45 -19.68
N GLU A 29 8.92 -0.82 -20.01
CA GLU A 29 9.01 0.38 -20.84
C GLU A 29 8.61 0.10 -22.29
N ALA A 30 8.87 -1.12 -22.77
CA ALA A 30 8.40 -1.60 -24.08
C ALA A 30 6.92 -2.02 -24.10
N GLY A 31 6.18 -1.88 -23.00
CA GLY A 31 4.80 -2.33 -22.88
C GLY A 31 4.64 -3.85 -22.85
N GLY A 32 5.70 -4.56 -22.46
CA GLY A 32 5.72 -6.00 -22.32
C GLY A 32 4.96 -6.50 -21.09
N LYS A 33 4.92 -7.82 -20.92
CA LYS A 33 4.22 -8.48 -19.80
C LYS A 33 5.19 -8.77 -18.65
N PRO A 34 4.71 -8.76 -17.39
CA PRO A 34 5.53 -9.18 -16.27
C PRO A 34 5.85 -10.68 -16.38
N TYR A 35 7.03 -11.07 -15.89
CA TYR A 35 7.38 -12.49 -15.75
C TYR A 35 6.77 -13.12 -14.50
N GLU A 36 6.39 -12.30 -13.52
CA GLU A 36 5.74 -12.74 -12.29
C GLU A 36 4.76 -11.67 -11.80
N VAL A 37 3.60 -12.11 -11.32
CA VAL A 37 2.60 -11.27 -10.65
C VAL A 37 2.28 -11.92 -9.32
N ILE A 38 2.41 -11.17 -8.24
CA ILE A 38 2.07 -11.59 -6.88
C ILE A 38 0.90 -10.74 -6.42
N GLU A 39 -0.14 -11.39 -5.90
CA GLU A 39 -1.32 -10.73 -5.35
C GLU A 39 -1.55 -11.21 -3.92
N GLU A 40 -1.68 -10.27 -2.99
CA GLU A 40 -1.78 -10.58 -1.57
C GLU A 40 -2.87 -9.76 -0.92
N GLU A 41 -3.71 -10.44 -0.14
CA GLU A 41 -4.80 -9.82 0.59
C GLU A 41 -4.47 -9.61 2.06
N GLY A 42 -5.13 -8.60 2.64
CA GLY A 42 -4.93 -8.23 4.02
C GLY A 42 -3.71 -7.33 4.21
N ASN A 43 -3.70 -6.66 5.35
CA ASN A 43 -2.69 -5.70 5.82
C ASN A 43 -3.18 -5.18 7.19
N LEU A 44 -2.31 -4.92 8.15
CA LEU A 44 -2.74 -4.20 9.36
C LEU A 44 -2.80 -2.68 9.12
N LEU A 45 -4.00 -2.10 9.20
CA LEU A 45 -4.10 -0.64 9.33
C LEU A 45 -3.43 -0.23 10.64
N LEU A 46 -2.59 0.81 10.55
CA LEU A 46 -1.85 1.32 11.70
C LEU A 46 -2.71 2.36 12.43
N ASN A 47 -2.51 2.48 13.74
CA ASN A 47 -3.31 3.38 14.58
C ASN A 47 -3.21 4.84 14.11
N GLU A 48 -2.03 5.29 13.69
CA GLU A 48 -1.82 6.64 13.17
C GLU A 48 -2.54 6.87 11.83
N GLY A 49 -2.58 5.83 10.98
CA GLY A 49 -3.27 5.85 9.71
C GLY A 49 -4.78 5.99 9.87
N ILE A 50 -5.36 5.24 10.82
CA ILE A 50 -6.77 5.32 11.18
C ILE A 50 -7.11 6.72 11.72
N GLN A 51 -6.32 7.24 12.67
CA GLN A 51 -6.52 8.57 13.22
C GLN A 51 -6.48 9.66 12.14
N LEU A 52 -5.52 9.59 11.21
CA LEU A 52 -5.47 10.55 10.11
C LEU A 52 -6.67 10.41 9.15
N LEU A 53 -7.17 9.21 8.91
CA LEU A 53 -8.41 9.04 8.14
C LEU A 53 -9.61 9.70 8.84
N GLU A 54 -9.70 9.55 10.16
CA GLU A 54 -10.74 10.18 10.99
C GLU A 54 -10.63 11.72 10.95
N ASP A 55 -9.42 12.26 11.11
CA ASP A 55 -9.14 13.70 11.04
C ASP A 55 -9.52 14.30 9.67
N LEU A 56 -9.15 13.61 8.59
CA LEU A 56 -9.52 14.02 7.23
C LEU A 56 -11.04 13.93 7.00
N LEU A 57 -11.72 12.93 7.58
CA LEU A 57 -13.16 12.73 7.44
C LEU A 57 -13.95 13.86 8.13
N ILE A 58 -13.51 14.31 9.31
CA ILE A 58 -14.16 15.41 10.04
C ILE A 58 -13.67 16.80 9.62
N GLY A 59 -12.68 16.87 8.72
CA GLY A 59 -12.10 18.14 8.27
C GLY A 59 -11.15 18.79 9.29
N ALA A 60 -10.61 18.04 10.24
CA ALA A 60 -9.58 18.51 11.18
C ALA A 60 -8.22 18.77 10.49
N GLY A 61 -8.03 18.22 9.28
CA GLY A 61 -6.86 18.45 8.45
C GLY A 61 -5.85 17.31 8.53
N GLY A 62 -4.59 17.62 8.17
CA GLY A 62 -3.51 16.64 8.07
C GLY A 62 -3.04 16.39 6.64
N THR A 63 -1.94 15.64 6.51
CA THR A 63 -1.31 15.37 5.21
C THR A 63 -2.05 14.23 4.51
N ALA A 64 -2.91 14.57 3.56
CA ALA A 64 -3.62 13.56 2.76
C ALA A 64 -2.66 12.69 1.92
N TYR A 65 -3.01 11.42 1.72
CA TYR A 65 -2.33 10.46 0.84
C TYR A 65 -2.58 10.76 -0.66
N ASN A 66 -2.40 12.00 -1.09
CA ASN A 66 -2.57 12.46 -2.48
C ASN A 66 -1.29 12.21 -3.33
N ASN A 67 -1.29 12.52 -4.63
CA ASN A 67 -0.14 12.26 -5.52
C ASN A 67 1.16 12.93 -5.03
N ALA A 68 1.08 14.13 -4.46
CA ALA A 68 2.24 14.86 -3.96
C ALA A 68 2.89 14.21 -2.73
N ASN A 69 2.06 13.65 -1.84
CA ASN A 69 2.49 13.17 -0.52
C ASN A 69 2.59 11.65 -0.42
N ALA A 70 1.68 10.91 -1.06
CA ALA A 70 1.63 9.46 -0.96
C ALA A 70 2.91 8.83 -1.51
N ARG A 71 3.34 7.78 -0.81
CA ARG A 71 4.42 6.88 -1.20
C ARG A 71 4.04 5.44 -0.92
N LEU A 72 4.32 4.56 -1.87
CA LEU A 72 4.37 3.13 -1.59
C LEU A 72 5.78 2.79 -1.16
N GLY A 73 5.91 2.16 0.00
CA GLY A 73 7.19 1.76 0.56
C GLY A 73 7.40 0.25 0.52
N VAL A 74 8.66 -0.15 0.36
CA VAL A 74 9.13 -1.54 0.41
C VAL A 74 10.31 -1.63 1.38
N GLY A 75 10.36 -2.69 2.18
CA GLY A 75 11.42 -2.93 3.16
C GLY A 75 11.82 -4.39 3.30
N ASP A 76 12.91 -4.66 4.00
CA ASP A 76 13.51 -5.99 4.15
C ASP A 76 13.18 -6.70 5.48
N SER A 77 12.24 -6.19 6.29
CA SER A 77 11.85 -6.84 7.54
C SER A 77 10.75 -7.89 7.39
N SER A 78 10.93 -9.00 8.10
CA SER A 78 9.92 -10.04 8.33
C SER A 78 9.24 -9.92 9.70
N ALA A 79 9.51 -8.86 10.47
CA ALA A 79 8.90 -8.64 11.77
C ALA A 79 7.39 -8.42 11.61
N ALA A 80 6.59 -9.21 12.32
CA ALA A 80 5.13 -9.18 12.27
C ALA A 80 4.56 -7.77 12.44
N GLU A 81 3.42 -7.52 11.80
CA GLU A 81 2.73 -6.24 11.87
C GLU A 81 2.14 -6.00 13.26
N VAL A 82 2.36 -4.80 13.79
CA VAL A 82 1.77 -4.36 15.06
C VAL A 82 1.15 -2.98 14.84
N ALA A 83 -0.06 -2.78 15.36
CA ALA A 83 -0.87 -1.59 15.05
C ALA A 83 -0.24 -0.27 15.54
N THR A 84 0.72 -0.34 16.46
CA THR A 84 1.48 0.79 17.00
C THR A 84 2.74 1.12 16.20
N GLN A 85 3.09 0.33 15.19
CA GLN A 85 4.19 0.68 14.29
C GLN A 85 3.80 1.92 13.50
N THR A 86 4.79 2.75 13.21
CA THR A 86 4.62 3.99 12.44
C THR A 86 5.45 4.00 11.16
N ASP A 87 6.11 2.87 10.85
CA ASP A 87 7.04 2.77 9.74
C ASP A 87 7.28 1.31 9.33
N LEU A 88 7.91 1.12 8.17
CA LEU A 88 8.62 -0.12 7.82
C LEU A 88 9.63 -0.48 8.92
N GLN A 89 9.84 -1.77 9.13
CA GLN A 89 10.70 -2.27 10.22
C GLN A 89 12.10 -2.69 9.73
N GLY A 90 12.33 -2.61 8.42
CA GLY A 90 13.56 -3.03 7.76
C GLY A 90 14.75 -2.12 8.03
N THR A 91 15.93 -2.58 7.64
CA THR A 91 17.11 -1.73 7.52
C THR A 91 17.14 -1.07 6.15
N SER A 92 16.88 -1.84 5.09
CA SER A 92 16.71 -1.33 3.74
C SER A 92 15.26 -0.90 3.56
N LYS A 93 15.04 0.38 3.25
CA LYS A 93 13.71 0.95 3.01
C LYS A 93 13.76 1.83 1.78
N THR A 94 12.76 1.70 0.91
CA THR A 94 12.58 2.61 -0.22
C THR A 94 11.12 3.06 -0.28
N TYR A 95 10.88 4.37 -0.41
CA TYR A 95 9.56 4.97 -0.58
C TYR A 95 9.47 5.61 -1.96
N LYS A 96 8.53 5.15 -2.77
CA LYS A 96 8.40 5.59 -4.16
C LYS A 96 7.17 6.48 -4.34
N ALA A 97 7.37 7.57 -5.08
CA ALA A 97 6.29 8.47 -5.49
C ALA A 97 5.21 7.73 -6.28
N MET A 98 3.98 8.25 -6.22
CA MET A 98 2.89 7.74 -7.04
C MET A 98 3.15 8.01 -8.52
N ASP A 99 2.73 7.08 -9.37
CA ASP A 99 2.63 7.32 -10.80
C ASP A 99 1.61 8.43 -11.10
N THR A 100 1.78 9.12 -12.22
CA THR A 100 0.83 10.13 -12.69
C THR A 100 -0.59 9.55 -12.77
N GLY A 101 -1.57 10.25 -12.21
CA GLY A 101 -2.95 9.80 -12.14
C GLY A 101 -3.29 8.96 -10.90
N TYR A 102 -2.31 8.65 -10.06
CA TYR A 102 -2.51 7.95 -8.78
C TYR A 102 -2.25 8.85 -7.55
N PRO A 103 -2.98 8.66 -6.44
CA PRO A 103 -4.09 7.74 -6.32
C PRO A 103 -5.29 8.13 -7.18
N SER A 104 -6.07 7.12 -7.54
CA SER A 104 -7.36 7.28 -8.22
C SER A 104 -8.45 6.56 -7.43
N ARG A 105 -9.70 6.99 -7.61
CA ARG A 105 -10.86 6.35 -6.98
C ARG A 105 -11.89 5.98 -8.04
N ALA A 106 -12.35 4.73 -8.01
CA ALA A 106 -13.49 4.24 -8.76
C ALA A 106 -14.44 3.50 -7.82
N ALA A 107 -15.73 3.86 -7.85
CA ALA A 107 -16.71 3.38 -6.88
C ALA A 107 -16.22 3.57 -5.42
N GLN A 108 -16.12 2.48 -4.65
CA GLN A 108 -15.67 2.46 -3.26
C GLN A 108 -14.22 1.96 -3.12
N THR A 109 -13.46 1.91 -4.23
CA THR A 109 -12.06 1.46 -4.25
C THR A 109 -11.14 2.64 -4.54
N ILE A 110 -10.12 2.81 -3.71
CA ILE A 110 -9.00 3.72 -3.94
C ILE A 110 -7.79 2.90 -4.34
N THR A 111 -7.10 3.31 -5.39
CA THR A 111 -5.90 2.65 -5.90
C THR A 111 -4.71 3.60 -5.81
N TRP A 112 -3.60 3.10 -5.27
CA TRP A 112 -2.27 3.73 -5.32
C TRP A 112 -1.35 2.84 -6.16
N GLN A 113 -0.48 3.43 -6.97
CA GLN A 113 0.49 2.69 -7.77
C GLN A 113 1.82 3.45 -7.86
N SER A 114 2.91 2.69 -7.79
CA SER A 114 4.27 3.17 -8.00
C SER A 114 5.07 2.21 -8.86
N VAL A 115 5.85 2.75 -9.80
CA VAL A 115 6.84 2.01 -10.59
C VAL A 115 8.23 2.19 -10.01
N PHE A 116 8.92 1.11 -9.68
CA PHE A 116 10.31 1.08 -9.24
C PHE A 116 11.19 0.67 -10.41
N ALA A 117 11.97 1.62 -10.94
CA ALA A 117 12.83 1.42 -12.10
C ALA A 117 14.02 0.48 -11.79
N ASP A 118 14.79 0.15 -12.82
CA ASP A 118 15.91 -0.81 -12.76
C ASP A 118 16.86 -0.62 -11.55
N ALA A 119 17.25 0.62 -11.25
CA ALA A 119 18.19 0.96 -10.19
C ALA A 119 17.54 1.20 -8.81
N GLU A 120 16.21 1.15 -8.70
CA GLU A 120 15.48 1.54 -7.49
C GLU A 120 15.07 0.33 -6.66
N ALA A 121 15.16 0.46 -5.32
CA ALA A 121 14.76 -0.58 -4.36
C ALA A 121 15.37 -1.97 -4.64
N ASN A 122 16.64 -2.02 -5.03
CA ASN A 122 17.36 -3.27 -5.30
C ASN A 122 17.81 -3.96 -3.99
N HIS A 123 16.82 -4.42 -3.23
CA HIS A 123 16.96 -5.16 -1.97
C HIS A 123 15.79 -6.14 -1.82
N ALA A 124 15.75 -6.87 -0.71
CA ALA A 124 14.61 -7.73 -0.38
C ALA A 124 13.34 -6.90 -0.15
N TRP A 125 12.23 -7.35 -0.70
CA TRP A 125 10.89 -6.78 -0.47
C TRP A 125 10.13 -7.77 0.42
N ALA A 126 10.32 -7.66 1.74
CA ALA A 126 9.70 -8.52 2.76
C ALA A 126 8.54 -7.83 3.51
N GLU A 127 8.32 -6.55 3.23
CA GLU A 127 7.22 -5.76 3.77
C GLU A 127 6.87 -4.61 2.82
N VAL A 128 5.60 -4.18 2.86
CA VAL A 128 5.06 -3.08 2.06
C VAL A 128 4.19 -2.15 2.89
N THR A 129 4.11 -0.89 2.47
CA THR A 129 3.47 0.18 3.23
C THR A 129 2.90 1.28 2.33
N LEU A 130 1.87 1.99 2.79
CA LEU A 130 1.44 3.28 2.22
C LEU A 130 1.70 4.40 3.24
N SER A 131 2.67 5.27 2.95
CA SER A 131 3.01 6.45 3.75
C SER A 131 2.58 7.74 3.04
N ASN A 132 2.44 8.83 3.77
CA ASN A 132 2.25 10.18 3.22
C ASN A 132 3.54 11.04 3.23
N ALA A 133 4.72 10.43 3.42
CA ALA A 133 6.01 11.10 3.31
C ALA A 133 7.02 10.25 2.53
N ALA A 134 8.10 10.89 2.07
CA ALA A 134 9.21 10.28 1.29
C ALA A 134 10.13 9.35 2.10
N ASP A 135 9.83 9.18 3.39
CA ASP A 135 10.58 8.38 4.35
C ASP A 135 9.65 7.94 5.50
N GLY A 136 10.23 7.36 6.54
CA GLY A 136 9.53 6.89 7.75
C GLY A 136 9.08 7.98 8.72
N SER A 137 9.11 9.26 8.34
CA SER A 137 8.61 10.37 9.18
C SER A 137 7.13 10.69 8.95
N GLY A 138 6.54 10.13 7.88
CA GLY A 138 5.14 10.31 7.55
C GLY A 138 4.19 9.49 8.42
N VAL A 139 2.90 9.76 8.28
CA VAL A 139 1.84 8.90 8.80
C VAL A 139 1.66 7.74 7.83
N ASN A 140 1.77 6.54 8.38
CA ASN A 140 1.70 5.30 7.64
C ASN A 140 0.29 4.71 7.77
N LEU A 141 -0.40 4.54 6.64
CA LEU A 141 -1.78 4.06 6.67
C LEU A 141 -1.84 2.60 7.10
N ASN A 142 -0.93 1.82 6.56
CA ASN A 142 -1.05 0.38 6.54
C ASN A 142 0.34 -0.25 6.40
N ARG A 143 0.56 -1.43 6.98
CA ARG A 143 1.77 -2.24 6.77
C ARG A 143 1.39 -3.71 6.56
N LYS A 144 2.07 -4.36 5.62
CA LYS A 144 1.92 -5.79 5.35
C LYS A 144 3.30 -6.42 5.26
N VAL A 145 3.53 -7.45 6.05
CA VAL A 145 4.69 -8.34 5.94
C VAL A 145 4.34 -9.40 4.92
N GLN A 146 5.18 -9.50 3.90
CA GLN A 146 5.06 -10.47 2.83
C GLN A 146 6.40 -10.58 2.13
N ASP A 147 6.90 -11.81 1.97
CA ASP A 147 8.04 -12.05 1.08
C ASP A 147 7.60 -11.95 -0.38
N LEU A 148 8.04 -10.89 -1.04
CA LEU A 148 7.81 -10.60 -2.46
C LEU A 148 9.08 -10.87 -3.28
N GLY A 149 10.13 -11.41 -2.66
CA GLY A 149 11.43 -11.70 -3.26
C GLY A 149 12.42 -10.53 -3.21
N THR A 150 13.60 -10.75 -3.80
CA THR A 150 14.67 -9.75 -3.88
C THR A 150 14.74 -9.15 -5.26
N LYS A 151 14.58 -7.84 -5.35
CA LYS A 151 14.80 -7.10 -6.59
C LYS A 151 16.29 -6.86 -6.77
N ALA A 152 16.85 -7.29 -7.89
CA ALA A 152 18.24 -7.05 -8.26
C ALA A 152 18.37 -6.10 -9.47
N THR A 153 17.43 -6.21 -10.41
CA THR A 153 17.36 -5.47 -11.68
C THR A 153 15.92 -5.55 -12.20
N GLY A 154 15.64 -4.85 -13.28
CA GLY A 154 14.34 -4.78 -13.93
C GLY A 154 13.40 -3.80 -13.23
N THR A 155 12.23 -3.65 -13.81
CA THR A 155 11.19 -2.73 -13.32
C THR A 155 10.17 -3.54 -12.53
N TRP A 156 9.85 -3.11 -11.31
CA TRP A 156 8.80 -3.73 -10.49
C TRP A 156 7.72 -2.69 -10.21
N THR A 157 6.45 -3.04 -10.36
CA THR A 157 5.34 -2.17 -9.95
C THR A 157 4.76 -2.67 -8.65
N LEU A 158 4.32 -1.74 -7.80
CA LEU A 158 3.58 -2.01 -6.58
C LEU A 158 2.27 -1.25 -6.64
N GLN A 159 1.18 -1.94 -6.34
CA GLN A 159 -0.16 -1.36 -6.29
C GLN A 159 -0.84 -1.74 -4.98
N LEU A 160 -1.52 -0.77 -4.35
CA LEU A 160 -2.46 -1.00 -3.27
C LEU A 160 -3.86 -0.62 -3.74
N ALA A 161 -4.79 -1.57 -3.68
CA ALA A 161 -6.21 -1.31 -3.80
C ALA A 161 -6.88 -1.44 -2.42
N LEU A 162 -7.59 -0.39 -2.01
CA LEU A 162 -8.33 -0.34 -0.75
C LEU A 162 -9.82 -0.11 -1.04
N THR A 163 -10.66 -1.09 -0.70
CA THR A 163 -12.10 -1.07 -0.96
C THR A 163 -12.89 -1.02 0.34
N PHE A 164 -13.86 -0.11 0.43
CA PHE A 164 -14.81 -0.02 1.53
C PHE A 164 -16.15 -0.68 1.12
N SER A 165 -16.63 -1.66 1.87
CA SER A 165 -17.87 -2.42 1.55
C SER A 165 -18.63 -2.88 2.76
#